data_AF-A0A3G2G5P9-F1
#
_entry.id   AF-A0A3G2G5P9-F1
#
_cell.length_a   1.000
_cell.length_b   1.000
_cell.length_c   1.000
_cell.angle_alpha   90.00
_cell.angle_beta   90.00
_cell.angle_gamma   90.00
#
_symmetry.space_group_name_H-M   'P 1'
#
loop_
_entity.id
_entity.type
_entity.pdbx_description
1 polymer ?
#
loop_
_entity_poly.entity_id
_entity_poly.type
_entity_poly.pdbx_seq_one_letter_code
_entity_poly.pdbx_strand_id
1 'polypeptide(L)'
;MMKRKTLYILLLLSFNLSFSQRLLTSWSQQNIENYTKEMYDEAQKLSSSQLLEKNLHDEYWSEVFLTLNASANHHLSNTEYQKSIALQLTNNSETKLKGTSRLIIWDRISNGDIIFEGKGLEFQNDLFTVAGRANQILQSLTKKNFGFVTIDSSKKELEELKSKWQDYLNNKPVEEFKPIKLENSKIPEISSLPAVKALIISLQPNAQKIRLQQAA
;
A
#
# COMPACT_ATOMS: atom_id res chain seq x y z
N MET A 1 16.80 -28.55 -27.54
CA MET A 1 16.38 -29.37 -26.38
C MET A 1 16.62 -28.57 -25.09
N MET A 2 15.73 -27.62 -24.77
CA MET A 2 15.87 -26.77 -23.58
C MET A 2 15.44 -27.54 -22.33
N LYS A 3 16.30 -27.53 -21.32
CA LYS A 3 16.16 -28.31 -20.08
C LYS A 3 14.89 -27.89 -19.32
N ARG A 4 13.99 -28.86 -19.07
CA ARG A 4 12.77 -28.75 -18.24
C ARG A 4 12.94 -28.11 -16.86
N LYS A 5 14.17 -27.89 -16.39
CA LYS A 5 14.46 -27.29 -15.08
C LYS A 5 14.39 -25.76 -15.07
N THR A 6 14.51 -25.08 -16.21
CA THR A 6 14.47 -23.60 -16.24
C THR A 6 13.04 -23.04 -16.18
N LEU A 7 12.04 -23.85 -16.56
CA LEU A 7 10.62 -23.43 -16.56
C LEU A 7 10.03 -23.31 -15.15
N TYR A 8 10.57 -24.06 -14.17
CA TYR A 8 10.09 -24.01 -12.79
C TYR A 8 10.55 -22.75 -12.03
N ILE A 9 11.67 -22.12 -12.44
CA ILE A 9 12.17 -20.91 -11.79
C ILE A 9 11.36 -19.68 -12.21
N LEU A 10 10.83 -19.64 -13.45
CA LEU A 10 9.96 -18.57 -13.90
C LEU A 10 8.53 -18.67 -13.33
N LEU A 11 8.07 -19.87 -12.95
CA LEU A 11 6.72 -20.07 -12.39
C LEU A 11 6.61 -19.74 -10.89
N LEU A 12 7.76 -19.62 -10.19
CA LEU A 12 7.80 -19.29 -8.77
C LEU A 12 7.82 -17.77 -8.49
N LEU A 13 8.03 -16.93 -9.51
CA LEU A 13 8.07 -15.47 -9.37
C LEU A 13 6.69 -14.80 -9.40
N SER A 14 5.61 -15.53 -9.72
CA SER A 14 4.26 -14.97 -9.85
C SER A 14 3.35 -15.16 -8.61
N PHE A 15 3.84 -15.74 -7.51
CA PHE A 15 3.01 -16.04 -6.33
C PHE A 15 3.29 -15.22 -5.06
N ASN A 16 4.10 -14.14 -5.14
CA ASN A 16 4.28 -13.22 -4.01
C ASN A 16 3.24 -12.09 -4.02
N LEU A 17 1.95 -12.41 -4.16
CA LEU A 17 0.89 -11.46 -3.82
C LEU A 17 0.88 -11.34 -2.29
N SER A 18 1.52 -10.28 -1.79
CA SER A 18 1.45 -9.92 -0.37
C SER A 18 -0.01 -9.64 -0.02
N PHE A 19 -0.49 -10.21 1.09
CA PHE A 19 -1.89 -10.19 1.52
C PHE A 19 -2.56 -8.79 1.59
N SER A 20 -1.76 -7.71 1.63
CA SER A 20 -2.21 -6.32 1.73
C SER A 20 -2.32 -5.57 0.39
N GLN A 21 -1.99 -6.19 -0.74
CA GLN A 21 -2.04 -5.57 -2.07
C GLN A 21 -2.94 -6.37 -2.99
N ARG A 22 -3.96 -5.72 -3.56
CA ARG A 22 -4.84 -6.32 -4.57
C ARG A 22 -4.69 -5.56 -5.88
N LEU A 23 -4.77 -6.30 -6.98
CA LEU A 23 -4.61 -5.75 -8.32
C LEU A 23 -5.96 -5.73 -9.05
N LEU A 24 -6.39 -4.56 -9.49
CA LEU A 24 -7.56 -4.42 -10.36
C LEU A 24 -7.10 -4.28 -11.83
N THR A 25 -6.93 -5.42 -12.52
CA THR A 25 -6.55 -5.60 -13.96
C THR A 25 -5.11 -5.20 -14.39
N SER A 26 -4.71 -5.57 -15.62
CA SER A 26 -3.33 -5.59 -16.17
C SER A 26 -2.49 -4.35 -15.83
N TRP A 27 -1.50 -4.54 -14.96
CA TRP A 27 -0.64 -3.47 -14.45
C TRP A 27 0.83 -3.82 -14.63
N SER A 28 1.62 -2.80 -14.89
CA SER A 28 3.08 -2.82 -14.79
C SER A 28 3.52 -1.57 -14.01
N GLN A 29 4.66 -1.67 -13.34
CA GLN A 29 5.28 -0.55 -12.59
C GLN A 29 5.51 0.70 -13.46
N GLN A 30 5.57 0.53 -14.79
CA GLN A 30 5.76 1.60 -15.77
C GLN A 30 4.59 2.61 -15.83
N ASN A 31 3.47 2.32 -15.17
CA ASN A 31 2.27 3.16 -15.21
C ASN A 31 2.11 4.11 -14.02
N ILE A 32 3.05 4.14 -13.06
CA ILE A 32 3.02 5.10 -11.96
C ILE A 32 3.46 6.48 -12.47
N GLU A 33 2.66 7.51 -12.18
CA GLU A 33 2.98 8.89 -12.56
C GLU A 33 4.28 9.34 -11.90
N ASN A 34 5.15 10.03 -12.65
CA ASN A 34 6.47 10.50 -12.17
C ASN A 34 7.36 9.37 -11.61
N TYR A 35 7.31 8.18 -12.23
CA TYR A 35 8.19 7.06 -11.90
C TYR A 35 9.16 6.77 -13.06
N THR A 36 10.45 6.64 -12.76
CA THR A 36 11.45 6.15 -13.71
C THR A 36 12.24 4.99 -13.14
N LYS A 37 12.92 4.24 -14.00
CA LYS A 37 13.81 3.14 -13.58
C LYS A 37 14.95 3.67 -12.72
N GLU A 38 15.50 4.83 -13.06
CA GLU A 38 16.57 5.48 -12.30
C GLU A 38 16.10 5.81 -10.88
N MET A 39 14.89 6.36 -10.73
CA MET A 39 14.30 6.63 -9.41
C MET A 39 14.15 5.33 -8.60
N TYR A 40 13.75 4.24 -9.25
CA TYR A 40 13.67 2.94 -8.61
C TYR A 40 15.03 2.43 -8.13
N ASP A 41 16.02 2.44 -9.01
CA ASP A 41 17.37 1.96 -8.71
C ASP A 41 18.04 2.80 -7.61
N GLU A 42 17.80 4.12 -7.57
CA GLU A 42 18.28 4.98 -6.48
C GLU A 42 17.54 4.71 -5.16
N ALA A 43 16.23 4.51 -5.20
CA ALA A 43 15.45 4.19 -4.00
C ALA A 43 15.92 2.87 -3.35
N GLN A 44 16.36 1.88 -4.15
CA GLN A 44 16.88 0.62 -3.61
C GLN A 44 18.18 0.77 -2.81
N LYS A 45 18.90 1.89 -2.97
CA LYS A 45 20.16 2.17 -2.27
C LYS A 45 19.96 2.90 -0.94
N LEU A 46 18.73 3.31 -0.63
CA LEU A 46 18.43 4.09 0.57
C LEU A 46 18.69 3.26 1.84
N SER A 47 19.26 3.93 2.83
CA SER A 47 19.42 3.38 4.18
C SER A 47 18.10 3.36 4.95
N SER A 48 18.05 2.59 6.04
CA SER A 48 16.90 2.53 6.94
C SER A 48 16.50 3.91 7.50
N SER A 49 17.48 4.76 7.84
CA SER A 49 17.21 6.13 8.33
C SER A 49 16.60 7.02 7.26
N GLN A 50 17.08 6.92 6.01
CA GLN A 50 16.48 7.65 4.89
C GLN A 50 15.07 7.18 4.60
N LEU A 51 14.81 5.87 4.64
CA LEU A 51 13.45 5.34 4.45
C LEU A 51 12.50 5.76 5.58
N LEU A 52 12.98 5.81 6.83
CA LEU A 52 12.21 6.33 7.97
C LEU A 52 11.81 7.79 7.74
N GLU A 53 12.74 8.61 7.25
CA GLU A 53 12.50 10.03 6.94
C GLU A 53 11.50 10.20 5.79
N LYS A 54 11.68 9.44 4.71
CA LYS A 54 10.75 9.44 3.58
C LYS A 54 9.33 9.05 3.99
N ASN A 55 9.17 8.09 4.90
CA ASN A 55 7.84 7.72 5.40
C ASN A 55 7.12 8.90 6.08
N LEU A 56 7.85 9.84 6.68
CA LEU A 56 7.28 11.02 7.33
C LEU A 56 6.83 12.11 6.33
N HIS A 57 7.53 12.23 5.19
CA HIS A 57 7.49 13.44 4.37
C HIS A 57 7.11 13.26 2.91
N ASP A 58 7.08 12.03 2.38
CA ASP A 58 6.76 11.80 0.96
C ASP A 58 5.40 12.41 0.59
N GLU A 59 5.37 13.18 -0.51
CA GLU A 59 4.20 13.91 -0.99
C GLU A 59 3.65 13.36 -2.31
N TYR A 60 4.39 12.48 -2.98
CA TYR A 60 3.94 11.84 -4.22
C TYR A 60 3.68 10.35 -3.99
N TRP A 61 2.64 9.84 -4.65
CA TRP A 61 2.36 8.41 -4.66
C TRP A 61 3.57 7.59 -5.14
N SER A 62 4.31 8.06 -6.16
CA SER A 62 5.51 7.39 -6.66
C SER A 62 6.60 7.27 -5.59
N GLU A 63 6.81 8.30 -4.78
CA GLU A 63 7.80 8.29 -3.69
C GLU A 63 7.41 7.29 -2.61
N VAL A 64 6.15 7.31 -2.18
CA VAL A 64 5.62 6.34 -1.22
C VAL A 64 5.79 4.92 -1.76
N PHE A 65 5.42 4.67 -3.03
CA PHE A 65 5.59 3.38 -3.67
C PHE A 65 7.06 2.92 -3.67
N LEU A 66 8.00 3.82 -3.98
CA LEU A 66 9.43 3.53 -3.95
C LEU A 66 9.91 3.17 -2.54
N THR A 67 9.50 3.93 -1.52
CA THR A 67 9.80 3.68 -0.10
C THR A 67 9.27 2.31 0.35
N LEU A 68 8.05 1.95 -0.06
CA LEU A 68 7.46 0.64 0.21
C LEU A 68 8.29 -0.51 -0.39
N ASN A 69 8.66 -0.38 -1.68
CA ASN A 69 9.43 -1.42 -2.38
C ASN A 69 10.85 -1.56 -1.83
N ALA A 70 11.57 -0.45 -1.64
CA ALA A 70 12.92 -0.46 -1.08
C ALA A 70 12.95 -1.10 0.31
N SER A 71 11.97 -0.76 1.16
CA SER A 71 11.78 -1.42 2.46
C SER A 71 11.64 -2.93 2.31
N ALA A 72 10.70 -3.38 1.49
CA ALA A 72 10.38 -4.78 1.31
C ALA A 72 11.51 -5.59 0.65
N ASN A 73 12.34 -4.99 -0.18
CA ASN A 73 13.41 -5.68 -0.91
C ASN A 73 14.69 -5.82 -0.08
N HIS A 74 15.01 -4.84 0.77
CA HIS A 74 16.34 -4.74 1.39
C HIS A 74 16.33 -4.79 2.92
N HIS A 75 15.17 -4.67 3.57
CA HIS A 75 15.10 -4.54 5.04
C HIS A 75 14.22 -5.58 5.73
N LEU A 76 13.92 -6.70 5.06
CA LEU A 76 13.11 -7.82 5.60
C LEU A 76 13.59 -8.35 6.95
N SER A 77 14.90 -8.42 7.16
CA SER A 77 15.50 -8.95 8.40
C SER A 77 15.96 -7.86 9.39
N ASN A 78 15.84 -6.58 9.03
CA ASN A 78 16.29 -5.49 9.89
C ASN A 78 15.26 -5.19 10.99
N THR A 79 15.45 -5.83 12.14
CA THR A 79 14.53 -5.69 13.30
C THR A 79 14.55 -4.27 13.89
N GLU A 80 15.69 -3.57 13.87
CA GLU A 80 15.78 -2.19 14.37
C GLU A 80 14.98 -1.22 13.50
N TYR A 81 15.05 -1.40 12.18
CA TYR A 81 14.22 -0.66 11.22
C TYR A 81 12.73 -0.94 11.45
N GLN A 82 12.33 -2.20 11.59
CA GLN A 82 10.95 -2.58 11.89
C GLN A 82 10.45 -1.94 13.19
N LYS A 83 11.25 -1.98 14.25
CA LYS A 83 10.91 -1.33 15.52
C LYS A 83 10.76 0.19 15.36
N SER A 84 11.63 0.82 14.58
CA SER A 84 11.58 2.26 14.30
C SER A 84 10.34 2.65 13.48
N ILE A 85 9.98 1.85 12.47
CA ILE A 85 8.74 2.04 11.69
C ILE A 85 7.51 1.88 12.60
N ALA A 86 7.49 0.89 13.50
CA ALA A 86 6.38 0.69 14.43
C ALA A 86 6.15 1.90 15.36
N LEU A 87 7.19 2.68 15.68
CA LEU A 87 7.03 3.91 16.45
C LEU A 87 6.28 5.00 15.68
N GLN A 88 6.28 4.97 14.35
CA GLN A 88 5.59 5.95 13.50
C GLN A 88 4.08 5.67 13.36
N LEU A 89 3.59 4.51 13.81
CA LEU A 89 2.17 4.12 13.71
C LEU A 89 1.19 5.05 14.44
N THR A 90 1.67 5.83 15.41
CA THR A 90 0.85 6.79 16.15
C THR A 90 0.87 8.18 15.54
N ASN A 91 1.65 8.39 14.47
CA ASN A 91 1.67 9.64 13.73
C ASN A 91 0.57 9.63 12.66
N ASN A 92 -0.55 10.28 12.94
CA ASN A 92 -1.66 10.40 12.00
C ASN A 92 -1.57 11.65 11.10
N SER A 93 -0.38 12.26 10.97
CA SER A 93 -0.21 13.39 10.05
C SER A 93 -0.41 12.94 8.61
N GLU A 94 -1.20 13.69 7.86
CA GLU A 94 -1.41 13.47 6.43
C GLU A 94 -0.39 14.25 5.60
N THR A 95 0.17 13.58 4.59
CA THR A 95 0.81 14.22 3.44
C THR A 95 -0.15 14.10 2.26
N LYS A 96 -0.61 15.23 1.71
CA LYS A 96 -1.59 15.24 0.61
C LYS A 96 -0.96 14.68 -0.67
N LEU A 97 -1.09 13.37 -0.88
CA LEU A 97 -0.41 12.67 -1.97
C LEU A 97 -0.86 13.18 -3.34
N LYS A 98 0.13 13.51 -4.17
CA LYS A 98 -0.03 13.88 -5.58
C LYS A 98 0.25 12.67 -6.48
N GLY A 99 -0.19 12.73 -7.74
CA GLY A 99 0.05 11.67 -8.73
C GLY A 99 -0.68 10.36 -8.43
N THR A 100 -1.91 10.44 -7.91
CA THR A 100 -2.68 9.31 -7.37
C THR A 100 -3.53 8.57 -8.41
N SER A 101 -3.35 8.85 -9.70
CA SER A 101 -4.12 8.27 -10.83
C SER A 101 -4.15 6.74 -10.85
N ARG A 102 -3.14 6.08 -10.26
CA ARG A 102 -3.03 4.61 -10.13
C ARG A 102 -3.08 4.09 -8.71
N LEU A 103 -3.45 4.93 -7.74
CA LEU A 103 -3.63 4.55 -6.35
C LEU A 103 -5.12 4.29 -6.10
N ILE A 104 -5.44 3.15 -5.50
CA ILE A 104 -6.80 2.82 -5.08
C ILE A 104 -6.79 2.70 -3.56
N ILE A 105 -7.43 3.67 -2.91
CA ILE A 105 -7.83 3.61 -1.50
C ILE A 105 -9.31 3.97 -1.50
N TRP A 106 -10.18 2.98 -1.28
CA TRP A 106 -11.61 3.13 -1.51
C TRP A 106 -12.25 4.27 -0.70
N ASP A 107 -11.79 4.48 0.53
CA ASP A 107 -12.28 5.57 1.39
C ASP A 107 -11.86 6.94 0.84
N ARG A 108 -10.62 7.09 0.36
CA ARG A 108 -10.11 8.32 -0.27
C ARG A 108 -10.80 8.61 -1.61
N ILE A 109 -11.15 7.59 -2.38
CA ILE A 109 -11.97 7.76 -3.59
C ILE A 109 -13.38 8.23 -3.22
N SER A 110 -13.98 7.59 -2.20
CA SER A 110 -15.33 7.92 -1.75
C SER A 110 -15.45 9.34 -1.18
N ASN A 111 -14.38 9.83 -0.56
CA ASN A 111 -14.32 11.19 -0.01
C ASN A 111 -13.82 12.24 -1.02
N GLY A 112 -13.42 11.82 -2.24
CA GLY A 112 -13.01 12.72 -3.32
C GLY A 112 -11.54 13.13 -3.32
N ASP A 113 -10.71 12.57 -2.43
CA ASP A 113 -9.26 12.81 -2.37
C ASP A 113 -8.50 12.15 -3.53
N ILE A 114 -9.04 11.05 -4.07
CA ILE A 114 -8.50 10.34 -5.24
C ILE A 114 -9.56 10.32 -6.34
N ILE A 115 -9.16 10.69 -7.56
CA ILE A 115 -9.98 10.52 -8.75
C ILE A 115 -9.74 9.12 -9.31
N PHE A 116 -10.76 8.27 -9.27
CA PHE A 116 -10.65 6.89 -9.75
C PHE A 116 -10.90 6.77 -11.26
N GLU A 117 -9.91 6.24 -11.97
CA GLU A 117 -9.92 6.04 -13.42
C GLU A 117 -10.16 4.58 -13.86
N GLY A 118 -10.45 3.67 -12.91
CA GLY A 118 -10.79 2.28 -13.22
C GLY A 118 -9.63 1.28 -13.23
N LYS A 119 -8.40 1.71 -12.94
CA LYS A 119 -7.20 0.84 -12.88
C LYS A 119 -6.18 1.36 -11.88
N GLY A 120 -5.55 0.47 -11.11
CA GLY A 120 -4.53 0.85 -10.13
C GLY A 120 -4.18 -0.25 -9.15
N LEU A 121 -3.38 0.10 -8.15
CA LEU A 121 -3.02 -0.74 -7.02
C LEU A 121 -3.91 -0.41 -5.82
N GLU A 122 -4.59 -1.43 -5.29
CA GLU A 122 -5.43 -1.31 -4.11
C GLU A 122 -4.64 -1.50 -2.83
N PHE A 123 -4.80 -0.55 -1.92
CA PHE A 123 -4.28 -0.58 -0.57
C PHE A 123 -5.42 -0.39 0.44
N GLN A 124 -5.42 -1.23 1.48
CA GLN A 124 -6.36 -1.11 2.59
C GLN A 124 -5.90 -0.10 3.65
N ASN A 125 -4.58 0.12 3.75
CA ASN A 125 -4.03 1.18 4.60
C ASN A 125 -4.16 2.53 3.90
N ASP A 126 -4.49 3.57 4.65
CA ASP A 126 -4.53 4.94 4.17
C ASP A 126 -3.12 5.52 4.02
N LEU A 127 -2.55 5.39 2.82
CA LEU A 127 -1.19 5.81 2.52
C LEU A 127 -0.98 7.33 2.54
N PHE A 128 -2.05 8.13 2.66
CA PHE A 128 -1.95 9.57 2.88
C PHE A 128 -1.41 9.89 4.28
N THR A 129 -1.61 9.00 5.25
CA THR A 129 -1.11 9.17 6.62
C THR A 129 0.25 8.50 6.80
N VAL A 130 1.09 9.09 7.67
CA VAL A 130 2.36 8.47 8.09
C VAL A 130 2.10 7.08 8.72
N ALA A 131 1.09 6.97 9.58
CA ALA A 131 0.67 5.73 10.21
C ALA A 131 0.28 4.65 9.21
N GLY A 132 -0.50 4.98 8.17
CA GLY A 132 -0.93 4.01 7.16
C GLY A 132 0.23 3.50 6.31
N ARG A 133 1.17 4.38 5.93
CA ARG A 133 2.39 3.95 5.26
C ARG A 133 3.26 3.07 6.16
N ALA A 134 3.45 3.45 7.42
CA ALA A 134 4.20 2.65 8.40
C ALA A 134 3.60 1.24 8.57
N ASN A 135 2.28 1.14 8.71
CA ASN A 135 1.61 -0.15 8.81
C ASN A 135 1.76 -0.97 7.53
N GLN A 136 1.65 -0.35 6.35
CA GLN A 136 1.86 -1.01 5.07
C GLN A 136 3.29 -1.54 4.92
N ILE A 137 4.31 -0.80 5.38
CA ILE A 137 5.71 -1.24 5.42
C ILE A 137 5.83 -2.48 6.31
N LEU A 138 5.31 -2.45 7.54
CA LEU A 138 5.39 -3.58 8.47
C LEU A 138 4.70 -4.83 7.93
N GLN A 139 3.50 -4.69 7.34
CA GLN A 139 2.80 -5.80 6.70
C GLN A 139 3.62 -6.37 5.53
N SER A 140 4.25 -5.50 4.74
CA SER A 140 5.10 -5.91 3.61
C SER A 140 6.35 -6.66 4.07
N LEU A 141 6.97 -6.21 5.16
CA LEU A 141 8.20 -6.77 5.73
C LEU A 141 7.98 -8.13 6.40
N THR A 142 6.90 -8.25 7.18
CA THR A 142 6.69 -9.40 8.08
C THR A 142 5.70 -10.41 7.54
N LYS A 143 4.92 -10.02 6.52
CA LYS A 143 3.76 -10.77 6.01
C LYS A 143 2.69 -11.03 7.07
N LYS A 144 2.69 -10.26 8.16
CA LYS A 144 1.68 -10.30 9.24
C LYS A 144 0.65 -9.20 9.06
N ASN A 145 -0.56 -9.45 9.54
CA ASN A 145 -1.61 -8.45 9.60
C ASN A 145 -2.20 -8.33 11.01
N PHE A 146 -2.14 -7.14 11.61
CA PHE A 146 -2.73 -6.85 12.92
C PHE A 146 -3.87 -5.84 12.87
N GLY A 147 -4.25 -5.41 11.67
CA GLY A 147 -5.27 -4.39 11.41
C GLY A 147 -4.84 -3.45 10.28
N PHE A 148 -5.73 -2.53 9.93
CA PHE A 148 -5.51 -1.51 8.91
C PHE A 148 -5.65 -0.12 9.52
N VAL A 149 -4.90 0.83 8.97
CA VAL A 149 -5.08 2.25 9.27
C VAL A 149 -5.99 2.82 8.18
N THR A 150 -7.09 3.44 8.59
CA THR A 150 -8.08 4.10 7.73
C THR A 150 -8.04 5.61 7.95
N ILE A 151 -8.73 6.37 7.11
CA ILE A 151 -8.88 7.83 7.26
C ILE A 151 -9.49 8.22 8.62
N ASP A 152 -10.34 7.35 9.18
CA ASP A 152 -11.05 7.57 10.44
C ASP A 152 -10.37 6.94 11.66
N SER A 153 -9.16 6.40 11.50
CA SER A 153 -8.46 5.72 12.61
C SER A 153 -8.21 6.67 13.77
N SER A 154 -8.72 6.29 14.93
CA SER A 154 -8.56 7.05 16.16
C SER A 154 -7.17 6.86 16.76
N LYS A 155 -6.72 7.83 17.56
CA LYS A 155 -5.47 7.73 18.31
C LYS A 155 -5.39 6.44 19.15
N LYS A 156 -6.51 6.02 19.73
CA LYS A 156 -6.57 4.79 20.55
C LYS A 156 -6.30 3.55 19.69
N GLU A 157 -6.94 3.44 18.53
CA GLU A 157 -6.73 2.32 17.60
C GLU A 157 -5.29 2.26 17.09
N LEU A 158 -4.69 3.43 16.82
CA LEU A 158 -3.28 3.51 16.41
C LEU A 158 -2.31 3.07 17.51
N GLU A 159 -2.56 3.43 18.77
CA GLU A 159 -1.77 2.96 19.91
C GLU A 159 -1.93 1.44 20.13
N GLU A 160 -3.16 0.91 19.99
CA GLU A 160 -3.41 -0.53 20.07
C GLU A 160 -2.70 -1.29 18.96
N LEU A 161 -2.74 -0.78 17.72
CA LEU A 161 -2.03 -1.36 16.57
C LEU A 161 -0.52 -1.33 16.77
N LYS A 162 0.03 -0.21 17.26
CA LYS A 162 1.45 -0.10 17.63
C LYS A 162 1.84 -1.11 18.70
N SER A 163 1.04 -1.27 19.74
CA SER A 163 1.30 -2.27 20.80
C SER A 163 1.36 -3.68 20.22
N LYS A 164 0.42 -4.05 19.35
CA LYS A 164 0.43 -5.36 18.67
C LYS A 164 1.71 -5.58 17.86
N TRP A 165 2.15 -4.57 17.10
CA TRP A 165 3.41 -4.65 16.36
C TRP A 165 4.63 -4.77 17.29
N GLN A 166 4.68 -3.98 18.37
CA GLN A 166 5.78 -4.06 19.34
C GLN A 166 5.83 -5.40 20.06
N ASP A 167 4.69 -5.97 20.43
CA ASP A 167 4.62 -7.30 21.03
C ASP A 167 5.12 -8.37 20.06
N TYR A 168 4.66 -8.34 18.79
CA TYR A 168 5.15 -9.24 17.75
C TYR A 168 6.66 -9.12 17.52
N LEU A 169 7.19 -7.90 17.39
CA LEU A 169 8.62 -7.62 17.18
C LEU A 169 9.49 -7.95 18.41
N ASN A 170 8.88 -8.20 19.57
CA ASN A 170 9.52 -8.69 20.77
C ASN A 170 9.23 -10.19 21.01
N ASN A 171 8.82 -10.91 19.97
CA ASN A 171 8.53 -12.35 19.98
C ASN A 171 7.41 -12.77 20.94
N LYS A 172 6.47 -11.87 21.26
CA LYS A 172 5.25 -12.25 21.98
C LYS A 172 4.18 -12.73 20.99
N PRO A 173 3.33 -13.68 21.40
CA PRO A 173 2.21 -14.11 20.56
C PRO A 173 1.19 -12.96 20.40
N VAL A 174 0.78 -12.71 19.16
CA VAL A 174 -0.22 -11.70 18.80
C VAL A 174 -1.19 -12.33 17.81
N GLU A 175 -2.49 -12.15 18.03
CA GLU A 175 -3.51 -12.64 17.12
C GLU A 175 -3.53 -11.80 15.83
N GLU A 176 -3.44 -12.47 14.69
CA GLU A 176 -3.54 -11.81 13.38
C GLU A 176 -4.99 -11.42 13.06
N PHE A 177 -5.16 -10.21 12.54
CA PHE A 177 -6.43 -9.72 12.03
C PHE A 177 -6.83 -10.50 10.78
N LYS A 178 -8.04 -11.05 10.80
CA LYS A 178 -8.64 -11.77 9.67
C LYS A 178 -9.69 -10.88 9.01
N PRO A 179 -9.44 -10.34 7.80
CA PRO A 179 -10.43 -9.59 7.06
C PRO A 179 -11.66 -10.45 6.75
N ILE A 180 -12.83 -9.83 6.82
CA ILE A 180 -14.09 -10.46 6.41
C ILE A 180 -13.99 -10.77 4.91
N LYS A 181 -14.12 -12.05 4.54
CA LYS A 181 -14.24 -12.48 3.15
C LYS A 181 -15.71 -12.53 2.78
N LEU A 182 -16.09 -11.81 1.74
CA LEU A 182 -17.44 -11.88 1.19
C LEU A 182 -17.46 -12.93 0.08
N GLU A 183 -17.70 -14.19 0.47
CA GLU A 183 -17.58 -15.38 -0.39
C GLU A 183 -18.52 -15.37 -1.62
N ASN A 184 -19.59 -14.56 -1.58
CA ASN A 184 -20.60 -14.49 -2.65
C ASN A 184 -20.38 -13.34 -3.65
N SER A 185 -19.28 -12.59 -3.56
CA SER A 185 -19.01 -11.53 -4.54
C SER A 185 -18.43 -12.10 -5.84
N LYS A 186 -19.05 -11.79 -6.98
CA LYS A 186 -18.50 -12.09 -8.31
C LYS A 186 -17.20 -11.32 -8.60
N ILE A 187 -16.95 -10.22 -7.88
CA ILE A 187 -15.72 -9.43 -7.94
C ILE A 187 -15.27 -9.18 -6.49
N PRO A 188 -14.44 -10.06 -5.90
CA PRO A 188 -14.00 -9.96 -4.51
C PRO A 188 -13.34 -8.63 -4.15
N GLU A 189 -12.70 -7.97 -5.11
CA GLU A 189 -12.01 -6.69 -4.98
C GLU A 189 -12.98 -5.52 -4.75
N ILE A 190 -14.22 -5.62 -5.25
CA ILE A 190 -15.26 -4.58 -5.13
C ILE A 190 -16.41 -5.04 -4.23
N SER A 191 -16.13 -6.00 -3.35
CA SER A 191 -17.16 -6.58 -2.48
C SER A 191 -17.54 -5.69 -1.30
N SER A 192 -16.72 -4.69 -0.97
CA SER A 192 -16.93 -3.83 0.19
C SER A 192 -17.88 -2.66 -0.12
N LEU A 193 -18.63 -2.22 0.89
CA LEU A 193 -19.49 -1.02 0.78
C LEU A 193 -18.69 0.23 0.35
N PRO A 194 -17.47 0.49 0.88
CA PRO A 194 -16.62 1.56 0.37
C PRO A 194 -16.29 1.43 -1.12
N ALA A 195 -15.96 0.23 -1.61
CA ALA A 195 -15.66 0.02 -3.02
C ALA A 195 -16.88 0.28 -3.93
N VAL A 196 -18.08 -0.16 -3.51
CA VAL A 196 -19.32 0.12 -4.24
C VAL A 196 -19.63 1.62 -4.26
N LYS A 197 -19.48 2.32 -3.13
CA LYS A 197 -19.67 3.78 -3.06
C LYS A 197 -18.68 4.51 -3.96
N ALA A 198 -17.40 4.15 -3.90
CA ALA A 198 -16.35 4.70 -4.75
C ALA A 198 -16.65 4.50 -6.24
N LEU A 199 -17.15 3.33 -6.64
CA LEU A 199 -17.57 3.09 -8.01
C LEU A 199 -18.72 4.00 -8.44
N ILE A 200 -19.78 4.09 -7.62
CA ILE A 200 -20.93 4.97 -7.89
C ILE A 200 -20.45 6.41 -8.12
N ILE A 201 -19.59 6.92 -7.23
CA ILE A 201 -19.01 8.26 -7.35
C ILE A 201 -18.16 8.39 -8.62
N SER A 202 -17.33 7.39 -8.93
CA SER A 202 -16.44 7.42 -10.10
C SER A 202 -17.17 7.41 -11.45
N LEU A 203 -18.42 6.91 -11.48
CA LEU A 203 -19.27 6.86 -12.66
C LEU A 203 -20.01 8.18 -12.92
N GLN A 204 -20.06 9.08 -11.94
CA GLN A 204 -20.69 10.38 -12.11
C GLN A 204 -19.84 11.29 -13.04
N PRO A 205 -20.47 12.20 -13.80
CA PRO A 205 -19.74 13.17 -14.61
C PRO A 205 -18.76 14.00 -13.78
N ASN A 206 -17.49 14.03 -14.17
CA ASN A 206 -16.44 14.77 -13.46
C ASN A 206 -15.52 15.48 -14.47
N ALA A 207 -15.47 16.82 -14.40
CA ALA A 207 -14.72 17.64 -15.35
C ALA A 207 -13.19 17.50 -15.24
N GLN A 208 -12.67 17.06 -14.09
CA GLN A 208 -11.24 16.79 -13.91
C GLN A 208 -10.88 15.41 -14.48
N LYS A 209 -11.75 14.41 -14.30
CA LYS A 209 -11.62 13.08 -14.93
C LYS A 209 -11.62 13.17 -16.46
N ILE A 210 -12.52 13.98 -17.04
CA ILE A 210 -12.57 14.21 -18.50
C ILE A 210 -11.26 14.83 -19.00
N ARG A 211 -10.70 15.80 -18.26
CA ARG A 211 -9.42 16.44 -18.61
C ARG A 211 -8.24 15.47 -18.57
N LEU A 212 -8.17 14.62 -17.54
CA LEU A 212 -7.11 13.62 -17.42
C LEU A 212 -7.17 12.56 -18.53
N GLN A 213 -8.38 12.12 -18.91
CA GLN A 213 -8.59 11.17 -20.00
C GLN A 213 -8.23 11.73 -21.39
N GLN A 214 -8.23 13.05 -21.57
CA GLN A 214 -7.82 13.71 -22.81
C GLN A 214 -6.31 13.96 -22.89
N ALA A 215 -5.60 13.89 -21.76
CA ALA A 215 -4.16 14.14 -21.66
C ALA A 215 -3.31 12.86 -21.72
N ALA A 216 -3.94 11.69 -21.64
CA ALA A 216 -3.33 10.35 -21.73
C ALA A 216 -3.46 9.77 -23.13
#